data_AF-A0A932IQW6-F1
#
_entry.id   AF-A0A932IQW6-F1
#
_cell.length_a   1.000
_cell.length_b   1.000
_cell.length_c   1.000
_cell.angle_alpha   90.00
_cell.angle_beta   90.00
_cell.angle_gamma   90.00
#
_symmetry.space_group_name_H-M   'P 1'
#
loop_
_entity.id
_entity.type
_entity.pdbx_description
1 polymer ?
#
loop_
_entity_poly.entity_id
_entity_poly.type
_entity_poly.pdbx_seq_one_letter_code
_entity_poly.pdbx_strand_id
1 'polypeptide(L)'
;MATKPASAVQQFSPESIEAKAYASVSAIPTVEPNDRNRLGYHVYRWLTEKQGTLEQAISASGSRLQITQQQATAVISEELKKTGLI
;
A
#
# COMPACT_ATOMS: atom_id res chain seq x y z
N MET A 1 -34.37 13.19 -10.78
CA MET A 1 -33.44 12.06 -11.00
C MET A 1 -32.87 11.68 -9.64
N ALA A 2 -33.03 10.42 -9.19
CA ALA A 2 -32.42 9.93 -7.97
C ALA A 2 -31.19 9.10 -8.33
N THR A 3 -30.02 9.45 -7.78
CA THR A 3 -28.78 8.69 -7.98
C THR A 3 -28.79 7.44 -7.08
N LYS A 4 -28.21 6.35 -7.57
CA LYS A 4 -28.02 5.15 -6.74
C LYS A 4 -27.11 5.49 -5.55
N PRO A 5 -27.38 4.93 -4.36
CA PRO A 5 -26.45 5.04 -3.24
C PRO A 5 -25.10 4.44 -3.63
N ALA A 6 -24.03 4.97 -3.03
CA ALA A 6 -22.69 4.43 -3.20
C ALA A 6 -22.65 2.96 -2.77
N SER A 7 -21.93 2.14 -3.52
CA SER A 7 -21.68 0.74 -3.14
C SER A 7 -20.99 0.68 -1.77
N ALA A 8 -21.30 -0.36 -0.99
CA ALA A 8 -20.62 -0.62 0.26
C ALA A 8 -19.12 -0.85 0.02
N VAL A 9 -18.29 -0.30 0.90
CA VAL A 9 -16.84 -0.52 0.88
C VAL A 9 -16.57 -2.00 1.19
N GLN A 10 -15.89 -2.69 0.28
CA GLN A 10 -15.49 -4.08 0.49
C GLN A 10 -14.45 -4.14 1.61
N GLN A 11 -14.76 -4.89 2.67
CA GLN A 11 -13.79 -5.19 3.73
C GLN A 11 -13.05 -6.47 3.36
N PHE A 12 -11.72 -6.37 3.23
CA PHE A 12 -10.88 -7.53 3.02
C PHE A 12 -10.69 -8.28 4.34
N SER A 13 -10.51 -9.61 4.25
CA SER A 13 -10.08 -10.39 5.41
C SER A 13 -8.77 -9.80 5.96
N PRO A 14 -8.63 -9.61 7.27
CA PRO A 14 -7.39 -9.11 7.87
C PRO A 14 -6.16 -9.96 7.53
N GLU A 15 -6.36 -11.23 7.21
CA GLU A 15 -5.29 -12.17 6.85
C GLU A 15 -4.89 -12.10 5.37
N SER A 16 -5.67 -11.41 4.54
CA SER A 16 -5.40 -11.27 3.12
C SER A 16 -4.10 -10.49 2.87
N ILE A 17 -3.41 -10.84 1.78
CA ILE A 17 -2.21 -10.13 1.32
C ILE A 17 -2.54 -8.65 1.09
N GLU A 18 -3.73 -8.36 0.57
CA GLU A 18 -4.20 -7.01 0.33
C GLU A 18 -4.33 -6.20 1.63
N ALA A 19 -5.03 -6.72 2.64
CA ALA A 19 -5.16 -6.03 3.93
C ALA A 19 -3.79 -5.74 4.57
N LYS A 20 -2.88 -6.72 4.51
CA LYS A 20 -1.50 -6.57 5.03
C LYS A 20 -0.68 -5.55 4.23
N ALA A 21 -0.85 -5.48 2.91
CA ALA A 21 -0.17 -4.51 2.06
C ALA A 21 -0.65 -3.07 2.32
N TYR A 22 -1.96 -2.86 2.50
CA TYR A 22 -2.49 -1.54 2.88
C TYR A 22 -2.13 -1.18 4.32
N ALA A 23 -2.03 -2.16 5.22
CA ALA A 23 -1.57 -1.93 6.59
C ALA A 23 -0.10 -1.49 6.64
N SER A 24 0.78 -2.08 5.83
CA SER A 24 2.22 -1.76 5.85
C SER A 24 2.55 -0.33 5.40
N VAL A 25 1.65 0.30 4.65
CA VAL A 25 1.78 1.70 4.21
C VAL A 25 1.01 2.69 5.08
N SER A 26 0.24 2.21 6.08
CA SER A 26 -0.70 3.03 6.86
C SER A 26 -0.04 4.19 7.61
N ALA A 27 1.20 4.00 8.05
CA ALA A 27 2.01 4.98 8.78
C ALA A 27 2.82 5.92 7.87
N ILE A 28 2.82 5.71 6.54
CA ILE A 28 3.62 6.51 5.63
C ILE A 28 3.02 7.91 5.47
N PRO A 29 3.79 8.99 5.79
CA PRO A 29 3.31 10.35 5.62
C PRO A 29 3.30 10.72 4.13
N THR A 30 2.10 11.01 3.63
CA THR A 30 1.82 11.34 2.23
C THR A 30 1.15 12.71 2.13
N VAL A 31 1.28 13.35 0.97
CA VAL A 31 0.65 14.67 0.73
C VAL A 31 -0.87 14.55 0.72
N GLU A 32 -1.42 13.54 0.04
CA GLU A 32 -2.86 13.26 0.06
C GLU A 32 -3.14 11.83 0.56
N PRO A 33 -4.33 11.57 1.12
CA PRO A 33 -4.73 10.22 1.51
C PRO A 33 -4.68 9.21 0.35
N ASN A 34 -5.00 9.67 -0.87
CA ASN A 34 -5.01 8.80 -2.04
C ASN A 34 -3.61 8.37 -2.49
N ASP A 35 -2.56 9.15 -2.19
CA ASP A 35 -1.17 8.73 -2.44
C ASP A 35 -0.85 7.46 -1.62
N ARG A 36 -1.35 7.36 -0.39
CA ARG A 36 -1.17 6.16 0.44
C ARG A 36 -1.91 4.94 -0.13
N ASN A 37 -3.11 5.16 -0.68
CA ASN A 37 -3.85 4.09 -1.35
C ASN A 37 -3.11 3.57 -2.59
N ARG A 38 -2.56 4.48 -3.41
CA ARG A 38 -1.72 4.10 -4.56
C ARG A 38 -0.49 3.33 -4.11
N LEU A 39 0.17 3.77 -3.04
CA LEU A 39 1.31 3.07 -2.45
C LEU A 39 0.93 1.64 -2.03
N GLY A 40 -0.18 1.48 -1.29
CA GLY A 40 -0.69 0.18 -0.85
C GLY A 40 -1.02 -0.75 -2.01
N TYR A 41 -1.67 -0.24 -3.07
CA TYR A 41 -1.96 -1.01 -4.28
C TYR A 41 -0.68 -1.52 -4.97
N HIS A 42 0.34 -0.68 -5.10
CA HIS A 42 1.61 -1.09 -5.73
C HIS A 42 2.38 -2.10 -4.87
N VAL A 43 2.35 -1.97 -3.55
CA VAL A 43 2.92 -2.96 -2.62
C VAL A 43 2.16 -4.30 -2.73
N TYR A 44 0.82 -4.26 -2.76
CA TYR A 44 0.00 -5.44 -2.97
C TYR A 44 0.31 -6.14 -4.30
N ARG A 45 0.40 -5.37 -5.39
CA ARG A 45 0.75 -5.88 -6.71
C ARG A 45 2.13 -6.54 -6.71
N TRP A 46 3.11 -5.93 -6.04
CA TRP A 46 4.44 -6.51 -5.90
C TRP A 46 4.44 -7.82 -5.12
N LEU A 47 3.70 -7.90 -4.01
CA LEU A 47 3.58 -9.12 -3.20
C LEU A 47 2.90 -10.27 -3.95
N THR A 48 1.94 -9.95 -4.82
CA THR A 48 1.18 -10.94 -5.61
C THR A 48 1.92 -11.39 -6.86
N GLU A 49 2.50 -10.47 -7.63
CA GLU A 49 3.23 -10.78 -8.86
C GLU A 49 4.65 -11.29 -8.57
N LYS A 50 5.23 -10.94 -7.42
CA LYS A 50 6.62 -11.24 -7.01
C LYS A 50 7.67 -10.84 -8.06
N GLN A 51 7.43 -9.73 -8.76
CA GLN A 51 8.31 -9.19 -9.80
C GLN A 51 9.01 -7.92 -9.34
N GLY A 52 10.32 -7.84 -9.57
CA GLY A 52 11.12 -6.67 -9.22
C GLY A 52 11.33 -6.51 -7.71
N THR A 53 11.73 -5.30 -7.30
CA THR A 53 12.03 -4.98 -5.90
C THR A 53 10.93 -4.13 -5.26
N LEU A 54 10.87 -4.13 -3.92
CA LEU A 54 9.98 -3.24 -3.17
C LEU A 54 10.22 -1.77 -3.53
N GLU A 55 11.48 -1.37 -3.71
CA GLU A 55 11.84 -0.01 -4.12
C GLU A 55 11.26 0.36 -5.48
N GLN A 56 11.28 -0.57 -6.44
CA GLN A 56 10.66 -0.37 -7.75
C GLN A 56 9.14 -0.24 -7.64
N ALA A 57 8.49 -1.02 -6.77
CA ALA A 57 7.07 -0.92 -6.52
C ALA A 57 6.69 0.45 -5.93
N ILE A 58 7.46 0.94 -4.96
CA ILE A 58 7.27 2.25 -4.34
C ILE A 58 7.51 3.37 -5.38
N SER A 59 8.56 3.27 -6.18
CA SER A 59 8.84 4.23 -7.26
C SER A 59 7.70 4.29 -8.28
N ALA A 60 7.23 3.13 -8.73
CA ALA A 60 6.17 3.00 -9.71
C ALA A 60 4.80 3.51 -9.21
N SER A 61 4.62 3.61 -7.89
CA SER A 61 3.38 4.13 -7.30
C SER A 61 3.11 5.60 -7.63
N GLY A 62 4.17 6.37 -7.93
CA GLY A 62 4.06 7.81 -8.15
C GLY A 62 3.46 8.56 -6.96
N SER A 63 3.59 8.01 -5.75
CA SER A 63 3.01 8.57 -4.53
C SER A 63 3.84 9.77 -4.07
N ARG A 64 3.17 10.88 -3.73
CA ARG A 64 3.84 12.05 -3.14
C ARG A 64 4.10 11.81 -1.65
N LEU A 65 5.32 11.40 -1.34
CA LEU A 65 5.78 11.13 0.02
C LEU A 65 6.32 12.40 0.68
N GLN A 66 6.12 12.54 1.99
CA GLN A 66 6.76 13.59 2.80
C GLN A 66 8.13 13.17 3.36
N ILE A 67 8.52 11.91 3.10
CA ILE A 67 9.79 11.30 3.48
C ILE A 67 10.53 10.81 2.25
N THR A 68 11.81 10.47 2.40
CA THR A 68 12.56 9.91 1.28
C THR A 68 12.04 8.54 0.89
N GLN A 69 12.23 8.16 -0.37
CA GLN A 69 11.84 6.83 -0.86
C GLN A 69 12.54 5.72 -0.06
N GLN A 70 13.81 5.89 0.29
CA GLN A 70 14.56 4.92 1.11
C GLN A 70 13.95 4.76 2.51
N GLN A 71 13.54 5.86 3.15
CA GLN A 71 12.85 5.80 4.45
C GLN A 71 11.52 5.06 4.32
N ALA A 72 10.74 5.34 3.27
CA ALA A 72 9.49 4.65 3.02
C ALA A 72 9.71 3.15 2.79
N THR A 73 10.71 2.76 1.99
CA THR A 73 11.09 1.36 1.78
C THR A 73 11.44 0.67 3.09
N ALA A 74 12.23 1.31 3.96
CA ALA A 74 12.61 0.74 5.25
C ALA A 74 11.39 0.49 6.14
N VAL A 75 10.52 1.49 6.30
CA VAL A 75 9.29 1.36 7.10
C VAL A 75 8.37 0.27 6.55
N ILE A 76 8.12 0.28 5.24
CA ILE A 76 7.24 -0.72 4.60
C ILE A 76 7.85 -2.12 4.72
N SER A 77 9.17 -2.26 4.54
CA SER A 77 9.87 -3.54 4.70
C SER A 77 9.75 -4.09 6.11
N GLU A 78 9.93 -3.25 7.14
CA GLU A 78 9.76 -3.65 8.53
C GLU A 78 8.33 -4.09 8.85
N GLU A 79 7.34 -3.35 8.38
CA GLU A 79 5.92 -3.72 8.57
C GLU A 79 5.58 -5.03 7.86
N LEU A 80 6.07 -5.24 6.64
CA LEU A 80 5.83 -6.48 5.91
C LEU A 80 6.48 -7.69 6.59
N LYS A 81 7.69 -7.54 7.16
CA LYS A 81 8.34 -8.60 7.96
C LYS A 81 7.52 -8.97 9.19
N LYS A 82 6.97 -7.98 9.91
CA LYS A 82 6.09 -8.23 11.07
C LYS A 82 4.86 -9.06 10.70
N THR A 83 4.34 -8.88 9.48
CA THR A 83 3.17 -9.62 8.98
C THR A 83 3.48 -11.01 8.39
N GLY A 84 4.77 -11.37 8.31
CA GLY A 84 5.25 -12.65 7.78
C GLY A 84 5.14 -12.79 6.26
N LEU A 85 5.07 -11.67 5.53
CA LEU A 85 4.94 -11.68 4.05
C LEU A 85 6.28 -11.72 3.32
N ILE A 86 7.37 -11.27 3.98
CA ILE A 86 8.75 -11.26 3.47
C ILE A 86 9.74 -11.64 4.57
#